data_AF-A0A8H9C946-F1
#
_entry.id   AF-A0A8H9C946-F1
#
_cell.length_a   1.000
_cell.length_b   1.000
_cell.length_c   1.000
_cell.angle_alpha   90.00
_cell.angle_beta   90.00
_cell.angle_gamma   90.00
#
_symmetry.space_group_name_H-M   'P 1'
#
loop_
_entity.id
_entity.type
_entity.pdbx_description
1 polymer ?
#
loop_
_entity_poly.entity_id
_entity_poly.type
_entity_poly.pdbx_seq_one_letter_code
_entity_poly.pdbx_strand_id
1 'polypeptide(L)'
;MSTQPYRTRIAPSPTGFMHIGTARTALFSWLAAKATGGDFVLRIDDTDQERNNEAAVQPILDGLKWLGLNWDEFYRQSERSEAYAIIAQELVDAGLATIAENGATLLALPPELMPRTWRDEVGGEMHVTGDMMKLIDGLPLLRGGDKLGQATYQFASIVDDYAMNISYIIRGTDHIANTPKQIAIWEAINQARIRNNLASCPLPKFAHVGLIFANKKKMSKRDGAASLLDYRDRGYDPDAIFNFLLRMGWGPKEDNKANSVLNRERALTMFLTAGNMRAANANFDGQKLDWFDRRFKGEKARAAAAVKAA
;
A
#
# COMPACT_ATOMS: atom_id res chain seq x y z
N MET A 1 23.03 -7.26 11.02
CA MET A 1 22.68 -7.38 9.59
C MET A 1 22.26 -6.01 9.11
N SER A 2 23.02 -5.40 8.20
CA SER A 2 22.61 -4.16 7.54
C SER A 2 21.38 -4.48 6.72
N THR A 3 20.18 -4.13 7.21
CA THR A 3 18.95 -4.30 6.44
C THR A 3 19.02 -3.36 5.25
N GLN A 4 18.94 -3.87 4.03
CA GLN A 4 18.79 -3.01 2.85
C GLN A 4 17.62 -2.03 3.09
N PRO A 5 17.77 -0.75 2.71
CA PRO A 5 16.70 0.22 2.80
C PRO A 5 15.45 -0.28 2.11
N TYR A 6 14.29 -0.17 2.77
CA TYR A 6 13.03 -0.59 2.19
C TYR A 6 12.54 0.47 1.22
N ARG A 7 12.17 0.00 0.02
CA ARG A 7 11.40 0.77 -0.93
C ARG A 7 9.95 0.33 -0.86
N THR A 8 9.07 1.27 -0.50
CA THR A 8 7.65 1.03 -0.25
C THR A 8 6.81 1.93 -1.15
N ARG A 9 5.50 1.67 -1.21
CA ARG A 9 4.56 2.55 -1.90
C ARG A 9 3.19 2.63 -1.27
N ILE A 10 2.53 3.77 -1.45
CA ILE A 10 1.07 3.86 -1.42
C ILE A 10 0.55 3.98 -2.85
N ALA A 11 -0.50 3.22 -3.17
CA ALA A 11 -1.06 3.14 -4.50
C ALA A 11 -2.58 3.41 -4.50
N PRO A 12 -3.04 4.66 -4.26
CA PRO A 12 -4.47 4.95 -4.21
C PRO A 12 -5.07 5.12 -5.61
N SER A 13 -6.18 4.43 -5.89
CA SER A 13 -7.02 4.77 -7.05
C SER A 13 -7.82 6.05 -6.77
N PRO A 14 -7.83 7.03 -7.69
CA PRO A 14 -8.46 8.34 -7.51
C PRO A 14 -9.98 8.27 -7.72
N THR A 15 -10.65 7.33 -7.07
CA THR A 15 -12.11 7.11 -7.19
C THR A 15 -12.93 7.84 -6.12
N GLY A 16 -12.28 8.65 -5.31
CA GLY A 16 -12.87 9.37 -4.18
C GLY A 16 -11.79 9.89 -3.21
N PHE A 17 -12.22 10.48 -2.10
CA PHE A 17 -11.32 11.10 -1.13
C PHE A 17 -10.38 10.09 -0.45
N MET A 18 -9.23 10.60 0.02
CA MET A 18 -8.32 9.84 0.85
C MET A 18 -8.93 9.61 2.24
N HIS A 19 -9.48 8.42 2.44
CA HIS A 19 -10.01 8.04 3.74
C HIS A 19 -8.90 7.64 4.74
N ILE A 20 -9.21 7.66 6.04
CA ILE A 20 -8.33 7.24 7.16
C ILE A 20 -7.64 5.88 6.91
N GLY A 21 -8.35 4.90 6.32
CA GLY A 21 -7.77 3.60 6.00
C GLY A 21 -6.57 3.70 5.06
N THR A 22 -6.67 4.50 4.00
CA THR A 22 -5.57 4.79 3.06
C THR A 22 -4.48 5.60 3.76
N ALA A 23 -4.85 6.59 4.57
CA ALA A 23 -3.88 7.41 5.31
C ALA A 23 -3.02 6.59 6.28
N ARG A 24 -3.63 5.61 6.97
CA ARG A 24 -2.88 4.67 7.81
C ARG A 24 -1.93 3.79 6.99
N THR A 25 -2.41 3.22 5.89
CA THR A 25 -1.54 2.39 5.03
C THR A 25 -0.36 3.22 4.50
N ALA A 26 -0.61 4.46 4.08
CA ALA A 26 0.44 5.39 3.68
C ALA A 26 1.43 5.67 4.82
N LEU A 27 0.93 5.91 6.03
CA LEU A 27 1.76 6.12 7.22
C LEU A 27 2.68 4.92 7.50
N PHE A 28 2.15 3.69 7.44
CA PHE A 28 2.96 2.49 7.70
C PHE A 28 4.01 2.25 6.62
N SER A 29 3.66 2.43 5.35
CA SER A 29 4.63 2.38 4.25
C SER A 29 5.72 3.44 4.42
N TRP A 30 5.33 4.69 4.70
CA TRP A 30 6.26 5.79 4.96
C TRP A 30 7.20 5.48 6.14
N LEU A 31 6.66 5.00 7.27
CA LEU A 31 7.46 4.61 8.43
C LEU A 31 8.43 3.46 8.11
N ALA A 32 8.00 2.43 7.38
CA ALA A 32 8.88 1.32 6.99
C ALA A 32 10.05 1.78 6.10
N ALA A 33 9.77 2.62 5.10
CA ALA A 33 10.79 3.20 4.24
C ALA A 33 11.74 4.08 5.04
N LYS A 34 11.21 5.10 5.73
CA LYS A 34 12.03 6.12 6.40
C LYS A 34 12.80 5.57 7.60
N ALA A 35 12.27 4.58 8.33
CA ALA A 35 12.99 3.91 9.42
C ALA A 35 14.24 3.14 8.94
N THR A 36 14.33 2.83 7.64
CA THR A 36 15.48 2.13 7.04
C THR A 36 16.30 3.02 6.11
N GLY A 37 15.98 4.32 6.02
CA GLY A 37 16.61 5.24 5.08
C GLY A 37 16.26 4.97 3.61
N GLY A 38 15.15 4.29 3.33
CA GLY A 38 14.69 3.99 1.97
C GLY A 38 13.57 4.91 1.47
N ASP A 39 13.00 4.55 0.33
CA ASP A 39 12.08 5.40 -0.42
C ASP A 39 10.61 5.05 -0.21
N PHE A 40 9.78 6.08 -0.13
CA PHE A 40 8.33 6.02 -0.12
C PHE A 40 7.78 6.57 -1.43
N VAL A 41 7.27 5.67 -2.28
CA VAL A 41 6.72 5.98 -3.59
C VAL A 41 5.22 6.25 -3.50
N LEU A 42 4.75 7.29 -4.20
CA LEU A 42 3.33 7.53 -4.44
C LEU A 42 2.98 7.17 -5.89
N ARG A 43 2.09 6.19 -6.09
CA ARG A 43 1.58 5.81 -7.41
C ARG A 43 0.08 5.99 -7.50
N ILE A 44 -0.41 6.79 -8.44
CA ILE A 44 -1.86 6.90 -8.66
C ILE A 44 -2.31 5.74 -9.56
N ASP A 45 -3.15 4.86 -9.02
CA ASP A 45 -3.68 3.69 -9.72
C ASP A 45 -4.93 4.07 -10.53
N ASP A 46 -4.72 4.79 -11.63
CA ASP A 46 -5.73 5.40 -12.52
C ASP A 46 -5.87 4.68 -13.88
N THR A 47 -5.74 3.34 -13.90
CA THR A 47 -5.94 2.54 -15.13
C THR A 47 -7.39 2.48 -15.61
N ASP A 48 -8.38 2.62 -14.73
CA ASP A 48 -9.82 2.56 -15.06
C ASP A 48 -10.42 3.97 -15.22
N GLN A 49 -10.29 4.53 -16.43
CA GLN A 49 -10.71 5.90 -16.75
C GLN A 49 -12.18 6.19 -16.44
N GLU A 50 -13.07 5.20 -16.57
CA GLU A 50 -14.51 5.37 -16.28
C GLU A 50 -14.79 5.64 -14.79
N ARG A 51 -13.92 5.15 -13.90
CA ARG A 51 -14.12 5.24 -12.44
C ARG A 51 -13.24 6.30 -11.79
N ASN A 52 -12.23 6.79 -12.50
CA ASN A 52 -11.32 7.79 -11.99
C ASN A 52 -11.98 9.17 -11.95
N ASN A 53 -11.63 9.91 -10.91
CA ASN A 53 -11.95 11.32 -10.78
C ASN A 53 -10.63 12.08 -10.66
N GLU A 54 -10.22 12.78 -11.71
CA GLU A 54 -8.97 13.56 -11.71
C GLU A 54 -8.95 14.59 -10.58
N ALA A 55 -10.11 15.19 -10.25
CA ALA A 55 -10.22 16.12 -9.14
C ALA A 55 -9.98 15.48 -7.77
N ALA A 56 -9.96 14.15 -7.67
CA ALA A 56 -9.62 13.44 -6.44
C ALA A 56 -8.10 13.27 -6.24
N VAL A 57 -7.28 13.48 -7.28
CA VAL A 57 -5.81 13.35 -7.19
C VAL A 57 -5.23 14.42 -6.27
N GLN A 58 -5.51 15.71 -6.52
CA GLN A 58 -4.96 16.80 -5.71
C GLN A 58 -5.31 16.69 -4.21
N PRO A 59 -6.54 16.36 -3.80
CA PRO A 59 -6.87 16.09 -2.41
C PRO A 59 -6.06 14.96 -1.75
N ILE A 60 -5.70 13.91 -2.50
CA ILE A 60 -4.81 12.84 -2.01
C ILE A 60 -3.42 13.42 -1.71
N LEU A 61 -2.88 14.20 -2.65
CA LEU A 61 -1.56 14.85 -2.50
C LEU A 61 -1.53 15.78 -1.28
N ASP A 62 -2.55 16.62 -1.16
CA ASP A 62 -2.67 17.59 -0.06
C ASP A 62 -2.83 16.89 1.29
N GLY A 63 -3.59 15.79 1.35
CA GLY A 63 -3.76 15.01 2.56
C GLY A 63 -2.44 14.40 3.04
N LEU A 64 -1.67 13.79 2.13
CA LEU A 64 -0.35 13.23 2.44
C LEU A 64 0.62 14.32 2.92
N LYS A 65 0.69 15.46 2.21
CA LYS A 65 1.54 16.60 2.59
C LYS A 65 1.16 17.17 3.95
N TRP A 66 -0.14 17.35 4.22
CA TRP A 66 -0.61 17.85 5.50
C TRP A 66 -0.25 16.92 6.66
N LEU A 67 -0.33 15.61 6.45
CA LEU A 67 0.10 14.61 7.43
C LEU A 67 1.63 14.49 7.55
N GLY A 68 2.39 15.21 6.71
CA GLY A 68 3.85 15.17 6.67
C GLY A 68 4.41 13.87 6.10
N LEU A 69 3.65 13.17 5.27
CA LEU A 69 4.05 11.94 4.59
C LEU A 69 4.54 12.25 3.17
N ASN A 70 5.63 13.00 3.08
CA ASN A 70 6.24 13.31 1.79
C ASN A 70 6.74 12.03 1.10
N TRP A 71 6.46 11.92 -0.19
CA TRP A 71 6.96 10.86 -1.05
C TRP A 71 8.23 11.28 -1.77
N ASP A 72 9.09 10.31 -2.08
CA ASP A 72 10.35 10.54 -2.79
C ASP A 72 10.15 10.51 -4.30
N GLU A 73 9.19 9.71 -4.78
CA GLU A 73 8.88 9.55 -6.19
C GLU A 73 7.37 9.48 -6.44
N PHE A 74 6.94 9.97 -7.60
CA PHE A 74 5.54 10.06 -8.01
C PHE A 74 5.32 9.45 -9.39
N TYR A 75 4.28 8.62 -9.53
CA TYR A 75 3.92 7.96 -10.79
C TYR A 75 2.41 7.91 -11.00
N ARG A 76 1.99 7.79 -12.26
CA ARG A 76 0.60 7.48 -12.66
C ARG A 76 0.58 6.23 -13.52
N GLN A 77 -0.42 5.38 -13.35
CA GLN A 77 -0.55 4.16 -14.17
C GLN A 77 -1.10 4.47 -15.57
N SER A 78 -1.90 5.52 -15.71
CA SER A 78 -2.42 6.01 -17.00
C SER A 78 -1.32 6.39 -18.00
N GLU A 79 -0.12 6.71 -17.51
CA GLU A 79 1.06 7.08 -18.32
C GLU A 79 1.93 5.86 -18.68
N ARG A 80 1.51 4.64 -18.35
CA ARG A 80 2.35 3.43 -18.37
C ARG A 80 1.80 2.29 -19.23
N SER A 81 0.79 2.57 -20.06
CA SER A 81 0.16 1.58 -20.95
C SER A 81 1.15 0.84 -21.85
N GLU A 82 2.14 1.55 -22.38
CA GLU A 82 3.19 0.96 -23.23
C GLU A 82 4.03 -0.06 -22.46
N ALA A 83 4.43 0.25 -21.22
CA ALA A 83 5.18 -0.68 -20.37
C ALA A 83 4.38 -1.95 -20.09
N TYR A 84 3.07 -1.84 -19.89
CA TYR A 84 2.21 -3.02 -19.70
C TYR A 84 2.13 -3.87 -20.97
N ALA A 85 2.00 -3.24 -22.15
CA ALA A 85 1.97 -3.94 -23.43
C ALA A 85 3.28 -4.69 -23.72
N ILE A 86 4.43 -4.04 -23.48
CA ILE A 86 5.76 -4.65 -23.67
C ILE A 86 5.91 -5.88 -22.77
N ILE A 87 5.65 -5.74 -21.46
CA ILE A 87 5.81 -6.87 -20.53
C ILE A 87 4.81 -7.99 -20.86
N ALA A 88 3.58 -7.68 -21.27
CA ALA A 88 2.62 -8.70 -21.67
C ALA A 88 3.13 -9.49 -22.89
N GLN A 89 3.71 -8.81 -23.87
CA GLN A 89 4.30 -9.46 -25.04
C GLN A 89 5.51 -10.32 -24.65
N GLU A 90 6.41 -9.84 -23.79
CA GLU A 90 7.54 -10.63 -23.29
C GLU A 90 7.07 -11.93 -22.60
N LEU A 91 5.98 -11.88 -21.84
CA LEU A 91 5.40 -13.07 -21.21
C LEU A 91 4.82 -14.03 -22.25
N VAL A 92 4.20 -13.53 -23.31
CA VAL A 92 3.68 -14.35 -24.43
C VAL A 92 4.84 -15.02 -25.18
N ASP A 93 5.89 -14.27 -25.51
CA ASP A 93 7.07 -14.78 -26.22
C ASP A 93 7.81 -15.84 -25.39
N ALA A 94 7.80 -15.68 -24.06
CA ALA A 94 8.29 -16.68 -23.12
C ALA A 94 7.32 -17.86 -22.91
N GLY A 95 6.14 -17.90 -23.53
CA GLY A 95 5.15 -18.96 -23.29
C GLY A 95 4.64 -19.02 -21.84
N LEU A 96 4.72 -17.89 -21.12
CA LEU A 96 4.21 -17.71 -19.76
C LEU A 96 2.85 -16.98 -19.75
N ALA A 97 2.39 -16.57 -20.93
CA ALA A 97 1.06 -16.05 -21.19
C ALA A 97 0.58 -16.49 -22.58
N THR A 98 -0.73 -16.47 -22.79
CA THR A 98 -1.37 -16.77 -24.09
C THR A 98 -2.33 -15.66 -24.48
N ILE A 99 -2.64 -15.56 -25.78
CA ILE A 99 -3.64 -14.62 -26.30
C ILE A 99 -4.91 -15.41 -26.63
N ALA A 100 -6.02 -15.05 -25.99
CA ALA A 100 -7.32 -15.65 -26.25
C ALA A 100 -7.96 -15.12 -27.55
N GLU A 101 -9.01 -15.79 -28.04
CA GLU A 101 -9.71 -15.40 -29.29
C GLU A 101 -10.22 -13.95 -29.30
N ASN A 102 -10.62 -13.43 -28.13
CA ASN A 102 -11.07 -12.04 -27.98
C ASN A 102 -9.93 -11.03 -27.80
N GLY A 103 -8.68 -11.46 -27.97
CA GLY A 103 -7.47 -10.64 -27.82
C GLY A 103 -7.00 -10.43 -26.38
N ALA A 104 -7.65 -11.03 -25.37
CA ALA A 104 -7.17 -10.93 -23.99
C ALA A 104 -5.85 -11.70 -23.80
N THR A 105 -4.89 -11.10 -23.10
CA THR A 105 -3.66 -11.80 -22.68
C THR A 105 -3.92 -12.46 -21.33
N LEU A 106 -3.75 -13.78 -21.26
CA LEU A 106 -4.01 -14.60 -20.07
C LEU A 106 -2.71 -15.20 -19.54
N LEU A 107 -2.54 -15.21 -18.22
CA LEU A 107 -1.40 -15.88 -17.58
C LEU A 107 -1.46 -17.39 -17.84
N ALA A 108 -0.33 -17.98 -18.22
CA ALA A 108 -0.19 -19.40 -18.51
C ALA A 108 1.05 -19.95 -17.79
N LEU A 109 1.01 -19.92 -16.46
CA LEU A 109 2.15 -20.30 -15.63
C LEU A 109 2.21 -21.84 -15.46
N PRO A 110 3.34 -22.50 -15.73
CA PRO A 110 3.51 -23.93 -15.45
C PRO A 110 3.24 -24.32 -13.99
N PRO A 111 2.69 -25.51 -13.68
CA PRO A 111 2.35 -25.94 -12.33
C PRO A 111 3.51 -25.91 -11.31
N GLU A 112 4.74 -26.06 -11.78
CA GLU A 112 5.98 -25.99 -10.99
C GLU A 112 6.35 -24.57 -10.56
N LEU A 113 5.87 -23.55 -11.29
CA LEU A 113 6.07 -22.13 -10.98
C LEU A 113 4.90 -21.54 -10.19
N MET A 114 3.79 -22.27 -10.05
CA MET A 114 2.62 -21.84 -9.27
C MET A 114 2.96 -21.72 -7.76
N PRO A 115 2.61 -20.60 -7.11
CA PRO A 115 2.92 -20.42 -5.69
C PRO A 115 2.13 -21.40 -4.82
N ARG A 116 2.84 -22.06 -3.89
CA ARG A 116 2.24 -23.00 -2.93
C ARG A 116 2.06 -22.39 -1.55
N THR A 117 3.05 -21.62 -1.11
CA THR A 117 3.03 -20.84 0.12
C THR A 117 3.63 -19.46 -0.12
N TRP A 118 3.34 -18.53 0.78
CA TRP A 118 4.01 -17.24 0.85
C TRP A 118 4.01 -16.74 2.29
N ARG A 119 4.93 -15.84 2.64
CA ARG A 119 5.04 -15.30 4.00
C ARG A 119 4.44 -13.89 4.08
N ASP A 120 3.50 -13.71 4.99
CA ASP A 120 3.03 -12.41 5.44
C ASP A 120 3.76 -12.02 6.74
N GLU A 121 4.31 -10.81 6.81
CA GLU A 121 5.02 -10.33 7.98
C GLU A 121 4.11 -10.10 9.20
N VAL A 122 2.78 -10.08 9.02
CA VAL A 122 1.78 -9.97 10.09
C VAL A 122 1.04 -11.29 10.32
N GLY A 123 0.62 -11.95 9.23
CA GLY A 123 -0.17 -13.18 9.24
C GLY A 123 0.64 -14.48 9.34
N GLY A 124 1.97 -14.44 9.14
CA GLY A 124 2.82 -15.63 9.14
C GLY A 124 2.82 -16.37 7.79
N GLU A 125 3.04 -17.67 7.82
CA GLU A 125 3.04 -18.50 6.61
C GLU A 125 1.62 -18.73 6.10
N MET A 126 1.39 -18.39 4.83
CA MET A 126 0.12 -18.45 4.14
C MET A 126 0.15 -19.55 3.09
N HIS A 127 -0.91 -20.35 3.03
CA HIS A 127 -1.03 -21.47 2.08
C HIS A 127 -1.96 -21.10 0.92
N VAL A 128 -1.56 -21.44 -0.30
CA VAL A 128 -2.38 -21.25 -1.51
C VAL A 128 -3.25 -22.49 -1.69
N THR A 129 -4.57 -22.32 -1.57
CA THR A 129 -5.53 -23.43 -1.72
C THR A 129 -5.71 -23.80 -3.20
N GLY A 130 -6.23 -25.00 -3.47
CA GLY A 130 -6.55 -25.42 -4.85
C GLY A 130 -7.52 -24.46 -5.56
N ASP A 131 -8.48 -23.89 -4.85
CA ASP A 131 -9.39 -22.90 -5.43
C ASP A 131 -8.69 -21.57 -5.73
N MET A 132 -7.70 -21.17 -4.94
CA MET A 132 -6.87 -20.01 -5.28
C MET A 132 -6.03 -20.29 -6.53
N MET A 133 -5.49 -21.51 -6.70
CA MET A 133 -4.72 -21.89 -7.89
C MET A 133 -5.58 -21.79 -9.16
N LYS A 134 -6.84 -22.24 -9.11
CA LYS A 134 -7.79 -22.08 -10.23
C LYS A 134 -8.06 -20.61 -10.60
N LEU A 135 -7.91 -19.68 -9.66
CA LEU A 135 -8.06 -18.24 -9.92
C LEU A 135 -6.76 -17.59 -10.46
N ILE A 136 -5.65 -18.31 -10.46
CA ILE A 136 -4.36 -17.89 -11.04
C ILE A 136 -4.25 -18.42 -12.47
N ASP A 137 -4.69 -19.65 -12.70
CA ASP A 137 -4.72 -20.25 -14.04
C ASP A 137 -5.62 -19.44 -14.98
N GLY A 138 -5.07 -19.02 -16.13
CA GLY A 138 -5.75 -18.16 -17.08
C GLY A 138 -6.07 -16.75 -16.57
N LEU A 139 -5.37 -16.27 -15.51
CA LEU A 139 -5.61 -14.94 -14.96
C LEU A 139 -5.41 -13.83 -16.03
N PRO A 140 -6.40 -12.97 -16.29
CA PRO A 140 -6.25 -11.93 -17.31
C PRO A 140 -5.19 -10.88 -16.93
N LEU A 141 -4.22 -10.67 -17.82
CA LEU A 141 -3.17 -9.66 -17.72
C LEU A 141 -3.57 -8.38 -18.46
N LEU A 142 -3.88 -8.52 -19.74
CA LEU A 142 -4.51 -7.48 -20.58
C LEU A 142 -5.93 -7.91 -20.94
N ARG A 143 -6.85 -6.94 -20.94
CA ARG A 143 -8.25 -7.17 -21.33
C ARG A 143 -8.36 -7.35 -22.85
N GLY A 144 -9.40 -8.09 -23.26
CA GLY A 144 -9.81 -8.27 -24.66
C GLY A 144 -11.16 -7.58 -24.94
N GLY A 145 -11.70 -7.78 -26.14
CA GLY A 145 -12.99 -7.20 -26.57
C GLY A 145 -12.99 -5.67 -26.54
N ASP A 146 -14.04 -5.06 -25.99
CA ASP A 146 -14.21 -3.59 -25.96
C ASP A 146 -13.16 -2.83 -25.13
N LYS A 147 -12.36 -3.55 -24.32
CA LYS A 147 -11.27 -2.98 -23.50
C LYS A 147 -9.90 -3.52 -23.92
N LEU A 148 -9.75 -3.92 -25.19
CA LEU A 148 -8.54 -4.53 -25.73
C LEU A 148 -7.27 -3.76 -25.34
N GLY A 149 -6.27 -4.47 -24.81
CA GLY A 149 -4.97 -3.90 -24.44
C GLY A 149 -4.94 -3.18 -23.08
N GLN A 150 -6.08 -2.93 -22.44
CA GLN A 150 -6.10 -2.32 -21.12
C GLN A 150 -5.61 -3.31 -20.06
N ALA A 151 -4.59 -2.94 -19.28
CA ALA A 151 -4.08 -3.77 -18.21
C ALA A 151 -5.10 -3.98 -17.09
N THR A 152 -5.12 -5.19 -16.52
CA THR A 152 -5.89 -5.45 -15.29
C THR A 152 -5.16 -4.91 -14.07
N TYR A 153 -5.90 -4.71 -12.97
CA TYR A 153 -5.32 -4.28 -11.69
C TYR A 153 -4.17 -5.19 -11.23
N GLN A 154 -4.33 -6.52 -11.36
CA GLN A 154 -3.30 -7.46 -10.90
C GLN A 154 -2.00 -7.28 -11.69
N PHE A 155 -2.13 -7.12 -13.00
CA PHE A 155 -0.98 -6.99 -13.89
C PHE A 155 -0.31 -5.62 -13.77
N ALA A 156 -1.07 -4.52 -13.88
CA ALA A 156 -0.53 -3.17 -13.76
C ALA A 156 0.16 -2.96 -12.40
N SER A 157 -0.47 -3.41 -11.31
CA SER A 157 0.12 -3.30 -9.96
C SER A 157 1.47 -4.01 -9.85
N ILE A 158 1.66 -5.14 -10.53
CA ILE A 158 2.87 -5.96 -10.42
C ILE A 158 3.95 -5.52 -11.37
N VAL A 159 3.62 -5.15 -12.61
CA VAL A 159 4.57 -4.52 -13.53
C VAL A 159 5.17 -3.27 -12.89
N ASP A 160 4.34 -2.47 -12.21
CA ASP A 160 4.82 -1.27 -11.54
C ASP A 160 5.59 -1.55 -10.26
N ASP A 161 5.11 -2.44 -9.39
CA ASP A 161 5.86 -2.81 -8.18
C ASP A 161 7.23 -3.42 -8.55
N TYR A 162 7.33 -4.15 -9.67
CA TYR A 162 8.57 -4.70 -10.23
C TYR A 162 9.49 -3.60 -10.78
N ALA A 163 8.99 -2.77 -11.70
CA ALA A 163 9.76 -1.69 -12.33
C ALA A 163 10.24 -0.63 -11.32
N MET A 164 9.46 -0.39 -10.27
CA MET A 164 9.77 0.56 -9.20
C MET A 164 10.61 -0.07 -8.08
N ASN A 165 11.06 -1.32 -8.22
CA ASN A 165 11.85 -2.04 -7.21
C ASN A 165 11.23 -2.01 -5.80
N ILE A 166 9.91 -2.14 -5.71
CA ILE A 166 9.22 -2.18 -4.42
C ILE A 166 9.68 -3.43 -3.67
N SER A 167 10.16 -3.25 -2.44
CA SER A 167 10.70 -4.32 -1.60
C SER A 167 9.82 -4.66 -0.40
N TYR A 168 8.88 -3.78 -0.02
CA TYR A 168 7.94 -4.04 1.07
C TYR A 168 6.57 -3.42 0.80
N ILE A 169 5.57 -4.29 0.64
CA ILE A 169 4.17 -3.95 0.39
C ILE A 169 3.38 -4.07 1.70
N ILE A 170 2.88 -2.93 2.18
CA ILE A 170 1.96 -2.86 3.33
C ILE A 170 0.59 -2.45 2.80
N ARG A 171 -0.46 -3.23 3.12
CA ARG A 171 -1.84 -2.95 2.67
C ARG A 171 -2.89 -3.60 3.57
N GLY A 172 -4.18 -3.33 3.33
CA GLY A 172 -5.27 -3.91 4.12
C GLY A 172 -5.47 -5.41 3.90
N THR A 173 -6.02 -6.11 4.89
CA THR A 173 -6.34 -7.56 4.82
C THR A 173 -7.34 -7.92 3.73
N ASP A 174 -8.11 -6.95 3.22
CA ASP A 174 -8.98 -7.10 2.06
C ASP A 174 -8.22 -7.42 0.75
N HIS A 175 -6.90 -7.20 0.73
CA HIS A 175 -6.07 -7.55 -0.42
C HIS A 175 -5.33 -8.89 -0.30
N ILE A 176 -5.49 -9.66 0.79
CA ILE A 176 -4.79 -10.93 0.99
C ILE A 176 -5.01 -11.91 -0.17
N ALA A 177 -6.26 -12.02 -0.64
CA ALA A 177 -6.62 -12.93 -1.73
C ALA A 177 -6.01 -12.54 -3.10
N ASN A 178 -5.47 -11.33 -3.23
CA ASN A 178 -4.75 -10.90 -4.43
C ASN A 178 -3.29 -11.36 -4.41
N THR A 179 -2.69 -11.57 -3.23
CA THR A 179 -1.25 -11.82 -3.09
C THR A 179 -0.78 -13.07 -3.86
N PRO A 180 -1.45 -14.23 -3.81
CA PRO A 180 -1.03 -15.39 -4.61
C PRO A 180 -1.03 -15.12 -6.13
N LYS A 181 -2.04 -14.39 -6.63
CA LYS A 181 -2.13 -13.98 -8.04
C LYS A 181 -0.97 -13.07 -8.43
N GLN A 182 -0.66 -12.13 -7.55
CA GLN A 182 0.42 -11.18 -7.72
C GLN A 182 1.81 -11.82 -7.69
N ILE A 183 2.02 -12.80 -6.80
CA ILE A 183 3.25 -13.60 -6.76
C ILE A 183 3.40 -14.40 -8.06
N ALA A 184 2.33 -15.00 -8.58
CA ALA A 184 2.39 -15.73 -9.85
C ALA A 184 2.80 -14.82 -11.03
N ILE A 185 2.28 -13.60 -11.10
CA ILE A 185 2.69 -12.63 -12.13
C ILE A 185 4.15 -12.20 -11.91
N TRP A 186 4.57 -11.93 -10.67
CA TRP A 186 5.96 -11.57 -10.36
C TRP A 186 6.93 -12.66 -10.79
N GLU A 187 6.59 -13.92 -10.51
CA GLU A 187 7.40 -15.06 -10.92
C GLU A 187 7.43 -15.23 -12.43
N ALA A 188 6.31 -15.02 -13.12
CA ALA A 188 6.28 -15.01 -14.59
C ALA A 188 7.26 -13.96 -15.17
N ILE A 189 7.28 -12.74 -14.63
CA ILE A 189 8.22 -11.69 -15.04
C ILE A 189 9.67 -12.10 -14.76
N ASN A 190 9.94 -12.67 -13.58
CA ASN A 190 11.28 -13.18 -13.24
C ASN A 190 11.73 -14.25 -14.24
N GLN A 191 10.87 -15.21 -14.58
CA GLN A 191 11.19 -16.30 -15.50
C GLN A 191 11.42 -15.81 -16.93
N ALA A 192 10.62 -14.87 -17.43
CA ALA A 192 10.85 -14.23 -18.72
C ALA A 192 12.22 -13.52 -18.75
N ARG A 193 12.57 -12.78 -17.69
CA ARG A 193 13.86 -12.10 -17.58
C ARG A 193 15.04 -13.06 -17.52
N ILE A 194 14.94 -14.13 -16.73
CA ILE A 194 15.97 -15.17 -16.64
C ILE A 194 16.23 -15.79 -18.02
N ARG A 195 15.18 -16.09 -18.80
CA ARG A 195 15.31 -16.62 -20.16
C ARG A 195 16.00 -15.65 -21.13
N ASN A 196 15.90 -14.36 -20.86
CA ASN A 196 16.57 -13.29 -21.59
C ASN A 196 17.94 -12.90 -20.99
N ASN A 197 18.54 -13.73 -20.10
CA ASN A 197 19.78 -13.45 -19.38
C ASN A 197 19.79 -12.11 -18.61
N LEU A 198 18.62 -11.66 -18.15
CA LEU A 198 18.47 -10.49 -17.30
C LEU A 198 18.34 -10.90 -15.83
N ALA A 199 18.80 -10.02 -14.93
CA ALA A 199 18.63 -10.22 -13.50
C ALA A 199 17.14 -10.26 -13.10
N SER A 200 16.79 -11.23 -12.26
CA SER A 200 15.49 -11.29 -11.58
C SER A 200 15.45 -10.35 -10.38
N CYS A 201 14.24 -10.07 -9.88
CA CYS A 201 14.01 -9.26 -8.70
C CYS A 201 13.50 -10.14 -7.55
N PRO A 202 14.02 -9.97 -6.32
CA PRO A 202 13.50 -10.68 -5.17
C PRO A 202 12.05 -10.28 -4.90
N LEU A 203 11.24 -11.24 -4.47
CA LEU A 203 9.85 -10.97 -4.11
C LEU A 203 9.79 -9.95 -2.95
N PRO A 204 8.92 -8.92 -3.02
CA PRO A 204 8.73 -8.01 -1.91
C PRO A 204 8.22 -8.73 -0.68
N LYS A 205 8.54 -8.19 0.50
CA LYS A 205 7.82 -8.55 1.72
C LYS A 205 6.37 -8.08 1.62
N PHE A 206 5.46 -8.83 2.22
CA PHE A 206 4.04 -8.47 2.31
C PHE A 206 3.63 -8.34 3.77
N ALA A 207 2.88 -7.30 4.09
CA ALA A 207 2.23 -7.15 5.39
C ALA A 207 0.77 -6.73 5.20
N HIS A 208 -0.15 -7.55 5.67
CA HIS A 208 -1.58 -7.27 5.60
C HIS A 208 -2.13 -6.83 6.97
N VAL A 209 -2.46 -5.54 7.09
CA VAL A 209 -2.95 -4.93 8.33
C VAL A 209 -4.47 -4.92 8.40
N GLY A 210 -5.03 -5.14 9.60
CA GLY A 210 -6.47 -5.21 9.81
C GLY A 210 -7.21 -3.98 9.31
N LEU A 211 -8.50 -4.09 8.99
CA LEU A 211 -9.28 -2.96 8.47
C LEU A 211 -9.74 -2.03 9.59
N ILE A 212 -10.17 -0.82 9.24
CA ILE A 212 -10.72 0.14 10.19
C ILE A 212 -12.25 0.11 10.10
N PHE A 213 -12.90 -0.05 11.25
CA PHE A 213 -14.34 -0.07 11.41
C PHE A 213 -14.82 1.13 12.22
N ALA A 214 -15.97 1.69 11.85
CA ALA A 214 -16.71 2.67 12.64
C ALA A 214 -18.16 2.18 12.76
N ASN A 215 -18.74 2.20 13.96
CA ASN A 215 -20.12 1.75 14.19
C ASN A 215 -20.42 0.37 13.60
N LYS A 216 -19.49 -0.59 13.78
CA LYS A 216 -19.53 -1.97 13.23
C LYS A 216 -19.51 -2.08 11.70
N LYS A 217 -19.36 -0.98 10.96
CA LYS A 217 -19.21 -0.97 9.51
C LYS A 217 -17.77 -0.67 9.13
N LYS A 218 -17.27 -1.31 8.07
CA LYS A 218 -15.97 -0.98 7.48
C LYS A 218 -16.02 0.47 7.01
N MET A 219 -15.06 1.28 7.44
CA MET A 219 -14.93 2.65 6.93
C MET A 219 -14.54 2.61 5.45
N SER A 220 -15.18 3.45 4.66
CA SER A 220 -15.05 3.48 3.21
C SER A 220 -14.81 4.89 2.69
N LYS A 221 -14.43 5.00 1.41
CA LYS A 221 -14.27 6.29 0.71
C LYS A 221 -15.57 7.12 0.61
N ARG A 222 -16.74 6.53 0.90
CA ARG A 222 -18.06 7.18 0.82
C ARG A 222 -18.53 7.78 2.14
N ASP A 223 -17.84 7.48 3.23
CA ASP A 223 -18.16 8.05 4.54
C ASP A 223 -17.54 9.44 4.60
N GLY A 224 -18.33 10.51 4.44
CA GLY A 224 -17.84 11.90 4.36
C GLY A 224 -16.97 12.32 5.57
N ALA A 225 -17.26 11.77 6.75
CA ALA A 225 -16.47 11.96 7.98
C ALA A 225 -15.10 11.24 7.98
N ALA A 226 -14.71 10.57 6.89
CA ALA A 226 -13.47 9.80 6.79
C ALA A 226 -12.37 10.52 5.98
N SER A 227 -12.66 11.66 5.34
CA SER A 227 -11.69 12.41 4.54
C SER A 227 -10.59 12.99 5.42
N LEU A 228 -9.33 12.76 5.07
CA LEU A 228 -8.19 13.31 5.81
C LEU A 228 -8.21 14.86 5.83
N LEU A 229 -8.68 15.48 4.75
CA LEU A 229 -8.77 16.95 4.65
C LEU A 229 -9.89 17.54 5.51
N ASP A 230 -10.95 16.79 5.83
CA ASP A 230 -11.98 17.26 6.77
C ASP A 230 -11.37 17.50 8.16
N TYR A 231 -10.50 16.60 8.61
CA TYR A 231 -9.79 16.78 9.88
C TYR A 231 -8.85 18.00 9.87
N ARG A 232 -8.17 18.26 8.74
CA ARG A 232 -7.38 19.48 8.57
C ARG A 232 -8.25 20.72 8.71
N ASP A 233 -9.37 20.76 7.99
CA ASP A 233 -10.24 21.94 7.90
C ASP A 233 -10.97 22.20 9.24
N ARG A 234 -11.22 21.15 10.02
CA ARG A 234 -11.68 21.21 11.41
C ARG A 234 -10.59 21.60 12.42
N GLY A 235 -9.35 21.80 11.95
CA GLY A 235 -8.23 22.28 12.75
C GLY A 235 -7.59 21.22 13.66
N TYR A 236 -7.69 19.92 13.34
CA TYR A 236 -6.94 18.90 14.07
C TYR A 236 -5.43 19.06 13.86
N ASP A 237 -4.64 18.71 14.88
CA ASP A 237 -3.19 18.68 14.79
C ASP A 237 -2.72 17.48 13.93
N PRO A 238 -1.84 17.67 12.94
CA PRO A 238 -1.38 16.58 12.09
C PRO A 238 -0.59 15.49 12.86
N ASP A 239 0.12 15.84 13.94
CA ASP A 239 0.84 14.86 14.76
C ASP A 239 -0.11 14.05 15.67
N ALA A 240 -1.27 14.63 16.01
CA ALA A 240 -2.35 13.90 16.66
C ALA A 240 -2.98 12.87 15.73
N ILE A 241 -3.27 13.24 14.48
CA ILE A 241 -3.78 12.31 13.46
C ILE A 241 -2.75 11.23 13.17
N PHE A 242 -1.48 11.59 13.02
CA PHE A 242 -0.37 10.65 12.86
C PHE A 242 -0.36 9.60 13.97
N ASN A 243 -0.42 10.03 15.24
CA ASN A 243 -0.41 9.10 16.38
C ASN A 243 -1.67 8.24 16.45
N PHE A 244 -2.83 8.84 16.17
CA PHE A 244 -4.09 8.11 16.15
C PHE A 244 -4.07 7.00 15.08
N LEU A 245 -3.65 7.33 13.85
CA LEU A 245 -3.47 6.36 12.76
C LEU A 245 -2.44 5.28 13.13
N LEU A 246 -1.32 5.67 13.74
CA LEU A 246 -0.27 4.74 14.18
C LEU A 246 -0.84 3.66 15.11
N ARG A 247 -1.65 4.08 16.10
CA ARG A 247 -2.24 3.16 17.09
C ARG A 247 -3.37 2.28 16.52
N MET A 248 -3.82 2.52 15.29
CA MET A 248 -4.87 1.73 14.63
C MET A 248 -4.30 0.59 13.76
N GLY A 249 -3.66 -0.38 14.40
CA GLY A 249 -3.09 -1.54 13.72
C GLY A 249 -1.58 -1.69 13.90
N TRP A 250 -0.96 -0.81 14.68
CA TRP A 250 0.38 -1.00 15.23
C TRP A 250 0.38 -0.68 16.72
N GLY A 251 1.23 -1.37 17.49
CA GLY A 251 1.47 -1.04 18.88
C GLY A 251 2.89 -1.38 19.31
N PRO A 252 3.46 -0.65 20.29
CA PRO A 252 4.76 -0.96 20.86
C PRO A 252 4.73 -2.33 21.55
N LYS A 253 5.87 -3.02 21.57
CA LYS A 253 6.03 -4.27 22.35
C LYS A 253 5.87 -4.01 23.85
N GLU A 254 6.36 -2.86 24.31
CA GLU A 254 6.15 -2.34 25.66
C GLU A 254 5.12 -1.20 25.65
N ASP A 255 3.87 -1.49 25.99
CA ASP A 255 2.79 -0.50 25.96
C ASP A 255 2.60 0.18 27.32
N ASN A 256 3.51 1.11 27.64
CA ASN A 256 3.53 1.88 28.89
C ASN A 256 3.28 3.38 28.64
N LYS A 257 3.24 4.18 29.72
CA LYS A 257 3.03 5.64 29.63
C LYS A 257 4.04 6.35 28.71
N ALA A 258 5.29 5.91 28.67
CA ALA A 258 6.32 6.50 27.83
C ALA A 258 6.07 6.25 26.33
N ASN A 259 5.33 5.19 25.98
CA ASN A 259 4.99 4.83 24.60
C ASN A 259 3.52 5.12 24.24
N SER A 260 2.79 5.82 25.12
CA SER A 260 1.40 6.22 24.90
C SER A 260 1.24 7.22 23.75
N VAL A 261 2.26 8.04 23.53
CA VAL A 261 2.34 9.06 22.47
C VAL A 261 3.77 9.06 21.94
N LEU A 262 3.91 9.03 20.62
CA LEU A 262 5.19 8.97 19.93
C LEU A 262 5.31 10.18 19.01
N ASN A 263 6.37 10.97 19.16
CA ASN A 263 6.73 11.92 18.11
C ASN A 263 7.22 11.14 16.86
N ARG A 264 7.39 11.83 15.74
CA ARG A 264 7.78 11.20 14.46
C ARG A 264 9.09 10.44 14.53
N GLU A 265 10.10 11.02 15.17
CA GLU A 265 11.42 10.41 15.34
C GLU A 265 11.33 9.10 16.14
N ARG A 266 10.63 9.10 17.27
CA ARG A 266 10.42 7.87 18.06
C ARG A 266 9.61 6.84 17.30
N ALA A 267 8.57 7.26 16.56
CA ALA A 267 7.80 6.36 15.72
C ALA A 267 8.69 5.69 14.66
N LEU A 268 9.57 6.45 13.98
CA LEU A 268 10.54 5.92 13.02
C LEU A 268 11.46 4.88 13.65
N THR A 269 12.10 5.23 14.77
CA THR A 269 13.04 4.34 15.47
C THR A 269 12.36 3.05 15.95
N MET A 270 11.10 3.13 16.38
CA MET A 270 10.39 2.00 16.97
C MET A 270 9.63 1.14 15.97
N PHE A 271 9.21 1.67 14.82
CA PHE A 271 8.18 1.06 13.97
C PHE A 271 8.48 -0.40 13.60
N LEU A 272 9.71 -0.69 13.18
CA LEU A 272 10.12 -2.01 12.71
C LEU A 272 10.71 -2.92 13.80
N THR A 273 11.28 -2.33 14.86
CA THR A 273 12.13 -3.06 15.82
C THR A 273 11.46 -3.23 17.19
N ALA A 274 10.71 -2.22 17.64
CA ALA A 274 10.14 -2.12 18.97
C ALA A 274 8.60 -2.10 19.00
N GLY A 275 7.95 -2.37 17.87
CA GLY A 275 6.52 -2.58 17.79
C GLY A 275 6.12 -3.60 16.74
N ASN A 276 4.83 -3.88 16.67
CA ASN A 276 4.28 -4.87 15.76
C ASN A 276 3.02 -4.32 15.07
N MET A 277 2.95 -4.53 13.76
CA MET A 277 1.69 -4.43 13.01
C MET A 277 0.75 -5.57 13.40
N ARG A 278 -0.56 -5.38 13.22
CA ARG A 278 -1.60 -6.32 13.64
C ARG A 278 -2.60 -6.59 12.50
N ALA A 279 -2.97 -7.86 12.35
CA ALA A 279 -4.02 -8.29 11.41
C ALA A 279 -5.44 -8.05 11.95
N ALA A 280 -5.57 -7.87 13.28
CA ALA A 280 -6.85 -7.57 13.91
C ALA A 280 -7.40 -6.21 13.45
N ASN A 281 -8.71 -6.17 13.20
CA ASN A 281 -9.40 -4.94 12.83
C ASN A 281 -9.33 -3.91 13.95
N ALA A 282 -9.16 -2.65 13.58
CA ALA A 282 -9.19 -1.51 14.50
C ALA A 282 -10.59 -0.88 14.48
N ASN A 283 -11.07 -0.44 15.64
CA ASN A 283 -12.26 0.41 15.72
C ASN A 283 -11.84 1.87 15.80
N PHE A 284 -12.47 2.70 14.99
CA PHE A 284 -12.33 4.14 15.05
C PHE A 284 -12.93 4.66 16.36
N ASP A 285 -12.13 5.43 17.10
CA ASP A 285 -12.51 6.02 18.39
C ASP A 285 -12.27 7.54 18.33
N GLY A 286 -13.37 8.29 18.15
CA GLY A 286 -13.32 9.75 18.07
C GLY A 286 -12.88 10.40 19.38
N GLN A 287 -13.25 9.85 20.54
CA GLN A 287 -12.85 10.41 21.84
C GLN A 287 -11.33 10.29 22.03
N LYS A 288 -10.76 9.16 21.59
CA LYS A 288 -9.31 8.97 21.61
C LYS A 288 -8.58 9.91 20.65
N LEU A 289 -9.13 10.15 19.46
CA LEU A 289 -8.58 11.13 18.53
C LEU A 289 -8.60 12.55 19.14
N ASP A 290 -9.71 12.96 19.75
CA ASP A 290 -9.84 14.27 20.41
C ASP A 290 -8.90 14.40 21.63
N TRP A 291 -8.59 13.30 22.30
CA TRP A 291 -7.57 13.26 23.34
C TRP A 291 -6.17 13.51 22.78
N PHE A 292 -5.79 12.86 21.67
CA PHE A 292 -4.51 13.13 21.00
C PHE A 292 -4.42 14.60 20.57
N ASP A 293 -5.48 15.13 19.96
CA ASP A 293 -5.52 16.50 19.46
C ASP A 293 -5.27 17.54 20.56
N ARG A 294 -6.03 17.46 21.66
CA ARG A 294 -5.85 18.33 22.83
C ARG A 294 -4.43 18.25 23.39
N ARG A 295 -3.86 17.05 23.43
CA ARG A 295 -2.50 16.84 23.95
C ARG A 295 -1.45 17.51 23.08
N PHE A 296 -1.45 17.27 21.77
CA PHE A 296 -0.46 17.84 20.85
C PHE A 296 -0.55 19.37 20.77
N LYS A 297 -1.77 19.92 20.72
CA LYS A 297 -1.98 21.38 20.80
C LYS A 297 -1.42 21.97 22.10
N GLY A 298 -1.67 21.30 23.23
CA GLY A 298 -1.14 21.73 24.54
C GLY A 298 0.38 21.60 24.67
N GLU A 299 1.02 20.61 24.04
CA GLU A 299 2.48 20.49 23.96
C GLU A 299 3.09 21.62 23.12
N LYS A 300 2.54 21.91 21.93
CA LYS A 300 3.01 23.01 21.06
C LYS A 300 2.83 24.39 21.71
N ALA A 301 1.71 24.63 22.38
CA ALA A 301 1.48 25.88 23.10
C ALA A 301 2.51 26.12 24.22
N ARG A 302 2.85 25.08 24.98
CA ARG A 302 3.88 25.14 26.03
C ARG A 302 5.28 25.38 25.46
N ALA A 303 5.63 24.70 24.37
CA ALA A 303 6.91 24.91 23.69
C ALA A 303 7.05 26.35 23.16
N ALA A 304 6.00 26.89 22.53
CA ALA A 304 5.99 28.27 22.04
C ALA A 304 6.11 29.30 23.18
N ALA A 305 5.48 29.05 24.33
CA ALA A 305 5.61 29.91 25.51
C ALA A 305 7.03 29.89 26.09
N ALA A 306 7.68 28.72 26.13
CA ALA A 306 9.06 28.59 26.60
C ALA A 306 10.06 29.34 25.71
N VAL A 307 9.90 29.30 24.38
CA VAL A 307 10.75 30.05 23.44
C VAL A 307 10.56 31.57 23.60
N LYS A 308 9.35 32.04 23.91
CA LYS A 308 9.09 33.47 24.17
C LYS A 308 9.65 33.95 25.51
N ALA A 309 9.89 33.04 26.45
CA ALA A 309 10.42 33.34 27.78
C ALA A 309 11.95 33.25 27.86
N ALA A 310 12.60 32.74 26.81
CA ALA A 310 14.05 32.64 26.66
C ALA A 310 14.59 33.81 25.82
#